data_AF-A0A9E2C8S2-F1
#
_entry.id   AF-A0A9E2C8S2-F1
#
_cell.length_a   1.000
_cell.length_b   1.000
_cell.length_c   1.000
_cell.angle_alpha   90.00
_cell.angle_beta   90.00
_cell.angle_gamma   90.00
#
_symmetry.space_group_name_H-M   'P 1'
#
loop_
_entity.id
_entity.type
_entity.pdbx_description
1 polymer ?
#
loop_
_entity_poly.entity_id
_entity_poly.type
_entity_poly.pdbx_seq_one_letter_code
_entity_poly.pdbx_strand_id
1 'polypeptide(L)'
;MQRAPLKGGVRRLLHAVVVIAGWLLFAWAWSLVLRDLPDYGLLAWLIGATLVVCPAITLYWVLHNRAIFRAKGPRTHALEAHADYAQDWNGHEVVADWDVLRGARITVVGIVNQRKIYRSLAARPAQPELTRLFGKG
;
A
#
# COMPACT_ATOMS: atom_id res chain seq x y z
N MET A 1 -0.05 -11.62 -4.27
CA MET A 1 1.34 -11.59 -4.82
C MET A 1 2.29 -12.29 -3.86
N GLN A 2 2.61 -13.58 -4.09
CA GLN A 2 3.69 -14.26 -3.36
C GLN A 2 5.03 -13.92 -4.02
N ARG A 3 5.95 -13.32 -3.27
CA ARG A 3 7.32 -13.10 -3.74
C ARG A 3 8.06 -14.44 -3.73
N ALA A 4 8.61 -14.84 -4.87
CA ALA A 4 9.41 -16.05 -4.96
C ALA A 4 10.57 -15.98 -3.95
N PRO A 5 10.81 -17.03 -3.15
CA PRO A 5 11.84 -17.01 -2.13
C PRO A 5 13.23 -16.87 -2.77
N LEU A 6 14.15 -16.20 -2.07
CA LEU A 6 15.54 -16.03 -2.49
C LEU A 6 16.12 -17.39 -2.92
N LYS A 7 16.53 -17.50 -4.19
CA LYS A 7 17.16 -18.70 -4.75
C LYS A 7 18.55 -18.87 -4.12
N GLY A 8 18.75 -20.00 -3.45
CA GLY A 8 20.03 -20.44 -2.86
C GLY A 8 20.18 -20.14 -1.35
N GLY A 9 20.66 -21.13 -0.59
CA GLY A 9 20.87 -21.04 0.86
C GLY A 9 21.91 -20.00 1.27
N VAL A 10 23.00 -19.87 0.52
CA VAL A 10 24.05 -18.85 0.74
C VAL A 10 23.49 -17.43 0.66
N ARG A 11 22.59 -17.17 -0.29
CA ARG A 11 21.96 -15.86 -0.46
C ARG A 11 21.02 -15.53 0.69
N ARG A 12 20.32 -16.52 1.24
CA ARG A 12 19.48 -16.35 2.45
C ARG A 12 20.33 -16.08 3.68
N LEU A 13 21.45 -16.79 3.84
CA LEU A 13 22.38 -16.57 4.95
C LEU A 13 22.98 -15.17 4.91
N LEU A 14 23.50 -14.74 3.75
CA LEU A 14 24.01 -13.38 3.57
C LEU A 14 22.95 -12.32 3.87
N HIS A 15 21.70 -12.56 3.43
CA HIS A 15 20.61 -11.63 3.71
C HIS A 15 20.29 -11.57 5.22
N ALA A 16 20.26 -12.71 5.90
CA ALA A 16 20.06 -12.78 7.34
C ALA A 16 21.17 -12.06 8.10
N VAL A 17 22.44 -12.27 7.72
CA VAL A 17 23.60 -11.59 8.32
C VAL A 17 23.49 -10.07 8.16
N VAL A 18 23.18 -9.59 6.95
CA VAL A 18 23.03 -8.15 6.69
C VAL A 18 21.88 -7.55 7.50
N VAL A 19 20.74 -8.24 7.59
CA VAL A 19 19.59 -7.78 8.37
C VAL A 19 19.93 -7.71 9.86
N ILE A 20 20.55 -8.76 10.41
CA ILE A 20 20.95 -8.82 11.82
C ILE A 20 21.97 -7.71 12.12
N ALA A 21 22.99 -7.55 11.27
CA ALA A 21 24.00 -6.51 11.42
C ALA A 21 23.38 -5.10 11.39
N GLY A 22 22.41 -4.86 10.49
CA GLY A 22 21.68 -3.59 10.42
C GLY A 22 20.90 -3.28 11.69
N TRP A 23 20.19 -4.27 12.24
CA TRP A 23 19.45 -4.11 13.50
C TRP A 23 20.37 -3.87 14.71
N LEU A 24 21.50 -4.58 14.80
CA LEU A 24 22.48 -4.38 15.86
C LEU A 24 23.09 -2.97 15.78
N LEU A 25 23.48 -2.53 14.58
CA LEU A 25 24.01 -1.19 14.36
C LEU A 25 22.99 -0.11 14.72
N PHE A 26 21.73 -0.30 14.34
CA PHE A 26 20.63 0.61 14.65
C PHE A 26 20.38 0.70 16.17
N ALA A 27 20.28 -0.44 16.85
CA ALA A 27 20.08 -0.47 18.30
C ALA A 27 21.26 0.15 19.06
N TRP A 28 22.50 -0.10 18.60
CA TRP A 28 23.69 0.51 19.16
C TRP A 28 23.70 2.02 18.96
N ALA A 29 23.42 2.50 17.76
CA ALA A 29 23.33 3.94 17.45
C ALA A 29 22.24 4.63 18.28
N TRP A 30 21.06 4.02 18.43
CA TRP A 30 20.00 4.55 19.28
C TRP A 30 20.33 4.52 20.77
N SER A 31 21.11 3.52 21.22
CA SER A 31 21.58 3.46 22.60
C SER A 31 22.55 4.61 22.93
N LEU A 32 23.31 5.09 21.94
CA LEU A 32 24.14 6.29 22.07
C LEU A 32 23.28 7.56 22.18
N VAL A 33 22.25 7.70 21.36
CA VAL A 33 21.30 8.85 21.41
C VAL A 33 20.58 8.94 22.76
N LEU A 34 20.27 7.79 23.37
CA LEU A 34 19.55 7.72 24.65
C LEU A 34 20.43 8.03 25.88
N ARG A 35 21.76 7.98 25.76
CA ARG A 35 22.67 7.99 26.91
C ARG A 35 23.29 9.35 27.25
N ASP A 36 23.41 10.30 26.32
CA ASP A 36 24.02 11.61 26.62
C ASP A 36 23.66 12.71 25.60
N LEU A 37 23.78 13.99 26.02
CA LEU A 37 23.66 15.18 25.16
C LEU A 37 24.61 15.08 23.94
N PRO A 38 24.27 15.68 22.79
CA PRO A 38 24.78 15.24 21.50
C PRO A 38 26.29 15.41 21.37
N ASP A 39 27.00 14.28 21.25
CA ASP A 39 28.32 14.25 20.65
C ASP A 39 28.17 14.71 19.19
N TYR A 40 28.51 15.98 18.95
CA TYR A 40 28.42 16.60 17.63
C TYR A 40 29.28 15.88 16.59
N GLY A 41 30.34 15.16 17.00
CA GLY A 41 31.15 14.32 16.11
C GLY A 41 30.39 13.08 15.65
N LEU A 42 29.74 12.37 16.57
CA LEU A 42 28.86 11.24 16.24
C LEU A 42 27.68 11.69 15.38
N LEU A 43 27.05 12.82 15.71
CA LEU A 43 25.94 13.37 14.94
C LEU A 43 26.39 13.77 13.52
N ALA A 44 27.53 14.45 13.38
CA ALA A 44 28.10 14.80 12.09
C ALA A 44 28.44 13.55 11.27
N TRP A 45 28.97 12.50 11.90
CA TRP A 45 29.23 11.22 11.23
C TRP A 45 27.93 10.54 10.78
N LEU A 46 26.89 10.50 11.61
CA LEU A 46 25.59 9.94 11.25
C LEU A 46 24.94 10.70 10.08
N ILE A 47 25.00 12.03 10.11
CA ILE A 47 24.51 12.88 9.02
C ILE A 47 25.31 12.60 7.75
N GLY A 48 26.65 12.62 7.82
CA GLY A 48 27.52 12.35 6.68
C GLY A 48 27.31 10.96 6.09
N ALA A 49 27.26 9.94 6.94
CA ALA A 49 26.99 8.57 6.54
C ALA A 49 25.61 8.44 5.87
N THR A 50 24.57 9.06 6.44
CA THR A 50 23.22 9.04 5.84
C THR A 50 23.20 9.76 4.49
N LEU A 51 23.89 10.91 4.38
CA LEU A 51 23.99 11.69 3.15
C LEU A 51 24.73 10.94 2.04
N VAL A 52 25.59 9.98 2.37
CA VAL A 52 26.26 9.13 1.38
C VAL A 52 25.46 7.86 1.10
N VAL A 53 25.06 7.14 2.15
CA VAL A 53 24.44 5.82 2.04
C VAL A 53 23.05 5.91 1.41
N CYS A 54 22.20 6.86 1.82
CA CYS A 54 20.85 6.96 1.28
C CYS A 54 20.84 7.29 -0.22
N PRO A 55 21.59 8.29 -0.72
CA PRO A 55 21.70 8.54 -2.16
C PRO A 55 22.36 7.38 -2.91
N ALA A 56 23.37 6.73 -2.35
CA ALA A 56 24.01 5.58 -2.99
C ALA A 56 23.02 4.40 -3.18
N ILE A 57 22.27 4.05 -2.14
CA ILE A 57 21.23 3.01 -2.21
C ILE A 57 20.14 3.40 -3.22
N THR A 58 19.72 4.67 -3.19
CA THR A 58 18.71 5.19 -4.11
C THR A 58 19.18 5.13 -5.56
N LEU A 59 20.42 5.55 -5.83
CA LEU A 59 21.01 5.50 -7.16
C LEU A 59 21.15 4.06 -7.64
N TYR A 60 21.63 3.15 -6.79
CA TYR A 60 21.68 1.72 -7.09
C TYR A 60 20.30 1.18 -7.46
N TRP A 61 19.27 1.52 -6.67
CA TRP A 61 17.89 1.11 -6.94
C TRP A 61 17.36 1.66 -8.27
N VAL A 62 17.62 2.93 -8.58
CA VAL A 62 17.24 3.54 -9.87
C VAL A 62 17.94 2.83 -11.04
N LEU A 63 19.26 2.62 -10.94
CA LEU A 63 20.04 1.94 -11.98
C LEU A 63 19.58 0.49 -12.17
N HIS A 64 19.27 -0.21 -11.09
CA HIS A 64 18.73 -1.56 -11.11
C HIS A 64 17.37 -1.63 -11.83
N ASN A 65 16.43 -0.74 -11.49
CA ASN A 65 15.13 -0.69 -12.15
C ASN A 65 15.24 -0.31 -13.63
N ARG A 66 16.12 0.63 -13.97
CA ARG A 66 16.41 0.95 -15.39
C ARG A 66 16.98 -0.24 -16.13
N ALA A 67 17.87 -1.02 -15.51
CA ALA A 67 18.41 -2.24 -16.12
C ALA A 67 17.31 -3.28 -16.36
N ILE A 68 16.41 -3.48 -15.39
CA ILE A 68 15.24 -4.36 -15.56
C ILE A 68 14.37 -3.87 -16.72
N PHE A 69 14.09 -2.57 -16.78
CA PHE A 69 13.26 -1.98 -17.83
C PHE A 69 13.91 -2.14 -19.22
N ARG A 70 15.22 -1.90 -19.36
CA ARG A 70 15.94 -2.15 -20.61
C ARG A 70 15.88 -3.62 -21.04
N ALA A 71 15.99 -4.54 -20.08
CA ALA A 71 15.99 -5.97 -20.37
C ALA A 71 14.60 -6.54 -20.67
N LYS A 72 13.54 -6.02 -20.04
CA LYS A 72 12.18 -6.57 -20.11
C LYS A 72 11.20 -5.72 -20.92
N GLY A 73 11.59 -4.50 -21.27
CA GLY A 73 10.74 -3.54 -21.95
C GLY A 73 9.57 -3.03 -21.09
N PRO A 74 8.60 -2.36 -21.72
CA PRO A 74 7.36 -1.93 -21.09
C PRO A 74 6.59 -3.13 -20.51
N ARG A 75 5.96 -2.97 -19.35
CA ARG A 75 5.04 -3.99 -18.84
C ARG A 75 3.76 -3.95 -19.67
N THR A 76 3.69 -4.83 -20.67
CA THR A 76 2.54 -4.95 -21.60
C THR A 76 1.43 -5.86 -21.05
N HIS A 77 1.72 -6.66 -20.04
CA HIS A 77 0.78 -7.55 -19.38
C HIS A 77 0.50 -7.05 -17.95
N ALA A 78 -0.13 -5.88 -17.83
CA ALA A 78 -1.02 -5.71 -16.69
C ALA A 78 -2.18 -6.67 -16.95
N LEU A 79 -2.50 -7.56 -16.00
CA LEU A 79 -3.74 -8.32 -16.11
C LEU A 79 -4.85 -7.29 -16.31
N GLU A 80 -5.58 -7.38 -17.43
CA GLU A 80 -6.85 -6.68 -17.54
C GLU A 80 -7.66 -7.11 -16.33
N ALA A 81 -7.89 -6.17 -15.41
CA ALA A 81 -8.77 -6.43 -14.29
C ALA A 81 -10.09 -6.85 -14.93
N HIS A 82 -10.52 -8.10 -14.69
CA HIS A 82 -11.84 -8.54 -15.13
C HIS A 82 -12.84 -7.56 -14.54
N ALA A 83 -13.45 -6.76 -15.40
CA ALA A 83 -14.48 -5.79 -15.04
C ALA A 83 -15.79 -6.49 -14.64
N ASP A 84 -15.84 -7.81 -14.81
CA ASP A 84 -16.95 -8.64 -14.39
C ASP A 84 -16.91 -8.80 -12.86
N TYR A 85 -17.43 -7.79 -12.16
CA TYR A 85 -17.52 -7.75 -10.71
C TYR A 85 -18.71 -8.60 -10.23
N ALA A 86 -18.77 -9.86 -10.67
CA ALA A 86 -19.80 -10.83 -10.34
C ALA A 86 -19.65 -11.40 -8.93
N GLN A 87 -18.43 -11.36 -8.36
CA GLN A 87 -18.14 -11.74 -6.99
C GLN A 87 -17.26 -10.70 -6.31
N ASP A 88 -17.50 -10.45 -5.03
CA ASP A 88 -16.64 -9.58 -4.23
C ASP A 88 -15.37 -10.33 -3.75
N TRP A 89 -14.47 -9.60 -3.10
CA TRP A 89 -13.21 -10.14 -2.57
C TRP A 89 -13.40 -11.20 -1.47
N ASN A 90 -14.59 -11.30 -0.88
CA ASN A 90 -14.97 -12.31 0.10
C ASN A 90 -15.69 -13.51 -0.55
N GLY A 91 -15.85 -13.51 -1.87
CA GLY A 91 -16.56 -14.56 -2.61
C GLY A 91 -18.08 -14.42 -2.57
N HIS A 92 -18.63 -13.32 -2.06
CA HIS A 92 -20.07 -13.09 -2.14
C HIS A 92 -20.47 -12.78 -3.59
N GLU A 93 -21.53 -13.44 -4.05
CA GLU A 93 -22.18 -13.08 -5.32
C GLU A 93 -22.65 -11.62 -5.25
N VAL A 94 -22.30 -10.84 -6.27
CA VAL A 94 -22.67 -9.44 -6.39
C VAL A 94 -23.93 -9.31 -7.24
N VAL A 95 -24.98 -8.78 -6.63
CA VAL A 95 -26.25 -8.49 -7.32
C VAL A 95 -26.38 -6.98 -7.45
N ALA A 96 -26.28 -6.50 -8.68
CA ALA A 96 -26.30 -5.08 -9.00
C ALA A 96 -26.89 -4.85 -10.39
N ASP A 97 -27.77 -3.84 -10.51
CA ASP A 97 -28.14 -3.26 -11.80
C ASP A 97 -27.20 -2.08 -12.06
N TRP A 98 -26.10 -2.34 -12.78
CA TRP A 98 -25.06 -1.35 -13.02
C TRP A 98 -25.55 -0.15 -13.83
N ASP A 99 -26.55 -0.33 -14.68
CA ASP A 99 -27.11 0.75 -15.50
C ASP A 99 -27.87 1.74 -14.61
N VAL A 100 -28.69 1.25 -13.69
CA VAL A 100 -29.39 2.07 -12.71
C VAL A 100 -28.41 2.73 -11.73
N LEU A 101 -27.40 2.00 -11.27
CA LEU A 101 -26.43 2.52 -10.30
C LEU A 101 -25.51 3.61 -10.89
N ARG A 102 -25.20 3.56 -12.19
CA ARG A 102 -24.42 4.63 -12.85
C ARG A 102 -25.10 6.00 -12.76
N GLY A 103 -26.43 6.03 -12.75
CA GLY A 103 -27.23 7.25 -12.60
C GLY A 103 -27.67 7.54 -11.15
N ALA A 104 -27.34 6.69 -10.19
CA ALA A 104 -27.84 6.82 -8.82
C ALA A 104 -27.09 7.92 -8.04
N ARG A 105 -27.84 8.81 -7.38
CA ARG A 105 -27.25 9.80 -6.45
C ARG A 105 -26.73 9.16 -5.17
N ILE A 106 -27.41 8.12 -4.71
CA ILE A 106 -27.06 7.40 -3.48
C ILE A 106 -27.17 5.90 -3.78
N THR A 107 -26.05 5.21 -3.60
CA THR A 107 -25.97 3.75 -3.71
C THR A 107 -25.84 3.16 -2.32
N VAL A 108 -26.78 2.30 -1.95
CA VAL A 108 -26.75 1.54 -0.69
C VAL A 108 -26.19 0.15 -1.00
N VAL A 109 -25.19 -0.24 -0.24
CA VAL A 109 -24.53 -1.54 -0.34
C VAL A 109 -24.77 -2.30 0.94
N GLY A 110 -25.20 -3.55 0.82
CA GLY A 110 -25.46 -4.41 1.98
C GLY A 110 -25.20 -5.87 1.65
N ILE A 111 -25.20 -6.70 2.69
CA ILE A 111 -25.11 -8.15 2.56
C ILE A 111 -26.44 -8.74 3.00
N VAL A 112 -27.07 -9.52 2.13
CA VAL A 112 -28.32 -10.24 2.41
C VAL A 112 -28.18 -11.66 1.90
N ASN A 113 -28.45 -12.66 2.74
CA ASN A 113 -28.34 -14.08 2.38
C ASN A 113 -27.00 -14.45 1.71
N GLN A 114 -25.88 -13.96 2.24
CA GLN A 114 -24.52 -14.18 1.69
C GLN A 114 -24.28 -13.60 0.29
N ARG A 115 -25.15 -12.70 -0.18
CA ARG A 115 -24.98 -11.95 -1.43
C ARG A 115 -24.75 -10.48 -1.13
N LYS A 116 -23.84 -9.85 -1.87
CA LYS A 116 -23.59 -8.41 -1.79
C LYS A 116 -24.53 -7.69 -2.75
N ILE A 117 -25.49 -6.97 -2.20
CA ILE A 117 -26.53 -6.29 -2.97
C ILE A 117 -26.19 -4.80 -3.07
N TYR A 118 -26.22 -4.28 -4.29
CA TYR A 118 -26.13 -2.85 -4.56
C TYR A 118 -27.49 -2.36 -5.06
N ARG A 119 -28.02 -1.32 -4.41
CA ARG A 119 -29.30 -0.72 -4.81
C ARG A 119 -29.20 0.80 -4.78
N SER A 120 -29.87 1.44 -5.73
CA SER A 120 -30.12 2.87 -5.66
C SER A 120 -31.13 3.15 -4.56
N LEU A 121 -30.87 4.12 -3.70
CA LEU A 121 -31.92 4.66 -2.85
C LEU A 121 -32.76 5.58 -3.75
N ALA A 122 -33.94 5.12 -4.18
CA ALA A 122 -34.91 6.00 -4.82
C ALA A 122 -35.11 7.22 -3.89
N ALA A 123 -34.96 8.42 -4.43
CA ALA A 123 -35.19 9.64 -3.67
C ALA A 123 -36.63 9.59 -3.14
N ARG A 124 -36.79 9.30 -1.85
CA ARG A 124 -38.07 9.53 -1.18
C ARG A 124 -38.35 11.02 -1.34
N PRO A 125 -39.53 11.45 -1.85
CA PRO A 125 -39.83 12.87 -1.92
C PRO A 125 -39.59 13.44 -0.53
N ALA A 126 -38.74 14.48 -0.48
CA ALA A 126 -38.15 14.96 0.76
C ALA A 126 -39.25 15.14 1.81
N GLN A 127 -39.24 14.33 2.86
CA GLN A 127 -40.03 14.61 4.04
C GLN A 127 -39.38 15.85 4.67
N PRO A 128 -40.09 17.00 4.71
CA PRO A 128 -39.51 18.28 5.14
C PRO A 128 -39.00 18.25 6.59
N GLU A 129 -39.39 17.25 7.38
CA GLU A 129 -38.92 17.05 8.75
C GLU A 129 -37.47 16.55 8.84
N LEU A 130 -36.99 15.75 7.87
CA LEU A 130 -35.61 15.24 7.87
C LEU A 130 -34.60 16.30 7.36
N THR A 131 -35.04 17.26 6.56
CA THR A 131 -34.22 18.39 6.11
C THR A 131 -33.81 19.29 7.28
N ARG A 132 -34.60 19.34 8.37
CA ARG A 132 -34.27 20.10 9.59
C ARG A 132 -33.25 19.42 10.50
N LEU A 133 -33.08 18.10 10.39
CA LEU A 133 -32.13 17.32 11.21
C LEU A 133 -30.71 17.32 10.65
N PHE A 134 -30.55 17.54 9.34
CA PHE A 134 -29.25 17.66 8.68
C PHE A 134 -28.99 19.06 8.09
N GLY A 135 -29.91 20.00 8.31
CA GLY A 135 -29.79 21.41 7.92
C GLY A 135 -29.47 22.29 9.14
N LYS A 136 -28.21 22.29 9.57
CA LYS A 136 -27.56 23.36 10.35
C LYS A 136 -26.05 23.27 10.04
N GLY A 137 -25.36 24.29 9.55
CA GLY A 137 -25.70 25.64 9.14
C GLY A 137 -24.54 26.20 8.31
#